data_AF-A0A967LDC4-F1
#
_entry.id   AF-A0A967LDC4-F1
#
_cell.length_a   1.000
_cell.length_b   1.000
_cell.length_c   1.000
_cell.angle_alpha   90.00
_cell.angle_beta   90.00
_cell.angle_gamma   90.00
#
_symmetry.space_group_name_H-M   'P 1'
#
loop_
_entity.id
_entity.type
_entity.pdbx_description
1 polymer ?
#
loop_
_entity_poly.entity_id
_entity_poly.type
_entity_poly.pdbx_seq_one_letter_code
_entity_poly.pdbx_strand_id
1 'polypeptide(L)'
;KKALEPWEVSPDNHDTIALLVLGGDGNIAGGCSTSGLGGKHPGRVGDSPIIGGGLYVDNEVGAAGATGIGENVMRYCATFMIVEFMRQGMDPEEACLAVIHRILKTERGDQNPSINFVALDKSGRHGAAGTNRGFRYAVTSAGESVVRSNSAWSTIDFGSKR
;
A
#
# COMPACT_ATOMS: atom_id res chain seq x y z
N LYS A 1 12.16 11.79 -31.60
CA LYS A 1 11.81 10.70 -30.64
C LYS A 1 10.57 11.17 -29.89
N LYS A 2 9.43 10.48 -30.03
CA LYS A 2 8.20 10.80 -29.29
C LYS A 2 8.50 10.56 -27.81
N ALA A 3 8.22 11.55 -26.95
CA ALA A 3 8.29 11.33 -25.50
C ALA A 3 7.35 10.18 -25.16
N LEU A 4 7.80 9.22 -24.35
CA LEU A 4 6.93 8.19 -23.81
C LEU A 4 5.90 8.92 -22.93
N GLU A 5 4.62 8.67 -23.17
CA GLU A 5 3.57 9.22 -22.31
C GLU A 5 3.74 8.65 -20.89
N PRO A 6 3.40 9.43 -19.85
CA PRO A 6 3.45 8.94 -18.47
C PRO A 6 2.66 7.65 -18.32
N TRP A 7 3.13 6.74 -17.46
CA TRP A 7 2.42 5.50 -17.16
C TRP A 7 1.06 5.84 -16.50
N GLU A 8 -0.01 5.83 -17.27
CA GLU A 8 -1.36 5.93 -16.73
C GLU A 8 -1.80 4.56 -16.21
N VAL A 9 -1.81 4.42 -14.88
CA VAL A 9 -2.48 3.29 -14.23
C VAL A 9 -3.96 3.63 -14.20
N SER A 10 -4.77 2.93 -15.01
CA SER A 10 -6.23 3.07 -14.95
C SER A 10 -6.69 2.91 -13.49
N PRO A 11 -7.64 3.74 -13.01
CA PRO A 11 -8.22 3.59 -11.68
C PRO A 11 -8.76 2.18 -11.40
N ASP A 12 -9.14 1.47 -12.46
CA ASP A 12 -9.69 0.12 -12.42
C ASP A 12 -8.63 -0.98 -12.61
N ASN A 13 -7.35 -0.63 -12.80
CA ASN A 13 -6.31 -1.59 -13.16
C ASN A 13 -5.14 -1.57 -12.18
N HIS A 14 -5.14 -2.51 -11.25
CA HIS A 14 -4.06 -2.74 -10.28
C HIS A 14 -3.64 -4.21 -10.34
N ASP A 15 -2.67 -4.50 -11.22
CA ASP A 15 -2.14 -5.84 -11.51
C ASP A 15 -1.28 -6.43 -10.37
N THR A 16 -1.35 -5.85 -9.17
CA THR A 16 -0.62 -6.32 -7.98
C THR A 16 -1.60 -6.76 -6.91
N ILE A 17 -1.39 -7.98 -6.41
CA ILE A 17 -2.07 -8.50 -5.23
C ILE A 17 -1.07 -8.56 -4.07
N ALA A 18 -1.48 -8.03 -2.92
CA ALA A 18 -0.83 -8.26 -1.64
C ALA A 18 -1.80 -8.96 -0.69
N LEU A 19 -1.35 -10.04 -0.07
CA LEU A 19 -2.11 -10.84 0.89
C LEU A 19 -1.34 -10.88 2.20
N LEU A 20 -2.02 -10.54 3.29
CA LEU A 20 -1.48 -10.57 4.66
C LEU A 20 -2.36 -11.50 5.49
N VAL A 21 -1.74 -12.34 6.31
CA VAL A 21 -2.44 -13.38 7.09
C VAL A 21 -1.90 -13.39 8.51
N LEU A 22 -2.81 -13.41 9.48
CA LEU A 22 -2.53 -13.78 10.87
C LEU A 22 -3.05 -15.20 11.08
N GLY A 23 -2.14 -16.15 11.25
CA GLY A 23 -2.44 -17.55 11.49
C GLY A 23 -3.03 -17.80 12.88
N GLY A 24 -3.74 -18.92 13.05
CA GLY A 24 -4.28 -19.34 14.35
C GLY A 24 -3.20 -19.73 15.37
N ASP A 25 -1.97 -19.94 14.92
CA ASP A 25 -0.75 -20.08 15.75
C ASP A 25 -0.17 -18.74 16.19
N GLY A 26 -0.81 -17.63 15.80
CA GLY A 26 -0.38 -16.27 16.05
C GLY A 26 0.69 -15.78 15.08
N ASN A 27 1.18 -16.57 14.12
CA ASN A 27 2.21 -16.11 13.19
C ASN A 27 1.64 -15.26 12.05
N ILE A 28 2.38 -14.24 11.64
CA ILE A 28 2.04 -13.38 10.51
C ILE A 28 2.82 -13.85 9.29
N ALA A 29 2.12 -13.98 8.18
CA ALA A 29 2.70 -14.23 6.86
C ALA A 29 2.16 -13.23 5.85
N GLY A 30 2.92 -12.98 4.79
CA GLY A 30 2.50 -12.11 3.72
C GLY A 30 3.07 -12.56 2.37
N GLY A 31 2.35 -12.25 1.30
CA GLY A 31 2.78 -12.48 -0.07
C GLY A 31 2.37 -11.32 -0.97
N CYS A 32 3.24 -10.96 -1.90
CA CYS A 32 2.97 -9.93 -2.90
C CYS A 32 3.38 -10.46 -4.28
N SER A 33 2.51 -10.30 -5.28
CA SER A 33 2.75 -10.77 -6.63
C SER A 33 2.16 -9.83 -7.67
N THR A 34 2.86 -9.69 -8.80
CA THR A 34 2.43 -8.84 -9.92
C THR A 34 3.04 -9.28 -11.24
N SER A 35 2.33 -9.00 -12.33
CA SER A 35 2.86 -8.96 -13.69
C SER A 35 3.68 -7.68 -13.96
N GLY A 36 3.59 -6.65 -13.10
CA GLY A 36 4.18 -5.32 -13.26
C GLY A 36 3.32 -4.37 -14.10
N LEU A 37 3.85 -3.18 -14.41
CA LEU A 37 3.14 -2.22 -15.26
C LEU A 37 3.00 -2.73 -16.70
N GLY A 38 1.83 -2.55 -17.30
CA GLY A 38 1.62 -2.81 -18.72
C GLY A 38 2.55 -1.95 -19.59
N GLY A 39 3.17 -2.54 -20.60
CA GLY A 39 4.10 -1.84 -21.51
C GLY A 39 5.50 -1.58 -20.93
N LYS A 40 5.82 -2.11 -19.75
CA LYS A 40 7.14 -1.93 -19.10
C LYS A 40 8.31 -2.34 -19.98
N HIS A 41 9.45 -1.66 -19.79
CA HIS A 41 10.71 -2.06 -20.41
C HIS A 41 11.09 -3.51 -20.01
N PRO A 42 11.70 -4.31 -20.90
CA PRO A 42 12.25 -5.60 -20.54
C PRO A 42 13.21 -5.47 -19.34
N GLY A 43 13.03 -6.33 -18.34
CA GLY A 43 13.83 -6.29 -17.11
C GLY A 43 13.41 -5.24 -16.07
N ARG A 44 12.35 -4.45 -16.30
CA ARG A 44 11.82 -3.54 -15.26
C ARG A 44 11.33 -4.35 -14.05
N VAL A 45 11.83 -3.98 -12.87
CA VAL A 45 11.42 -4.53 -11.57
C VAL A 45 10.62 -3.47 -10.81
N GLY A 46 9.45 -3.87 -10.31
CA GLY A 46 8.59 -3.05 -9.45
C GLY A 46 8.90 -3.25 -7.96
N ASP A 47 7.99 -2.80 -7.10
CA ASP A 47 8.11 -2.88 -5.64
C ASP A 47 7.75 -4.25 -5.07
N SER A 48 6.86 -5.01 -5.72
CA SER A 48 6.35 -6.30 -5.22
C SER A 48 7.42 -7.31 -4.77
N PRO A 49 8.55 -7.51 -5.49
CA PRO A 49 9.61 -8.42 -5.04
C PRO A 49 10.62 -7.78 -4.08
N ILE A 50 10.44 -6.51 -3.70
CA ILE A 50 11.36 -5.75 -2.86
C ILE A 50 10.82 -5.67 -1.44
N ILE A 51 11.50 -6.33 -0.50
CA ILE A 51 11.15 -6.29 0.93
C ILE A 51 11.26 -4.86 1.46
N GLY A 52 10.21 -4.40 2.14
CA GLY A 52 10.05 -3.01 2.58
C GLY A 52 9.54 -2.07 1.50
N GLY A 53 9.57 -2.48 0.23
CA GLY A 53 8.87 -1.83 -0.88
C GLY A 53 7.42 -2.30 -0.92
N GLY A 54 7.15 -3.36 -1.67
CA GLY A 54 5.79 -3.88 -1.90
C GLY A 54 5.24 -4.80 -0.81
N LEU A 55 6.11 -5.34 0.06
CA LEU A 55 5.73 -6.18 1.18
C LEU A 55 6.73 -6.07 2.33
N TYR A 56 6.23 -5.99 3.56
CA TYR A 56 7.03 -6.17 4.76
C TYR A 56 6.23 -6.92 5.82
N VAL A 57 6.88 -7.84 6.53
CA VAL A 57 6.29 -8.66 7.58
C VAL A 57 7.25 -8.67 8.76
N ASP A 58 6.75 -8.30 9.93
CA ASP A 58 7.43 -8.48 11.21
C ASP A 58 6.47 -9.19 12.17
N ASN A 59 6.85 -10.39 12.62
CA ASN A 59 5.97 -11.22 13.43
C ASN A 59 5.65 -10.60 14.79
N GLU A 60 6.46 -9.69 15.31
CA GLU A 60 6.21 -9.03 16.61
C GLU A 60 5.28 -7.82 16.48
N VAL A 61 5.03 -7.34 15.26
CA VAL A 61 4.29 -6.09 15.02
C VAL A 61 3.10 -6.29 14.10
N GLY A 62 3.33 -6.77 12.89
CA GLY A 62 2.38 -6.64 11.81
C GLY A 62 3.00 -6.85 10.43
N ALA A 63 2.18 -6.69 9.41
CA ALA A 63 2.58 -6.70 8.03
C ALA A 63 1.90 -5.58 7.24
N ALA A 64 2.52 -5.19 6.15
CA ALA A 64 1.96 -4.25 5.19
C ALA A 64 2.28 -4.68 3.76
N GLY A 65 1.33 -4.46 2.86
CA GLY A 65 1.45 -4.76 1.44
C GLY A 65 1.02 -3.57 0.59
N ALA A 66 1.61 -3.42 -0.60
CA ALA A 66 1.33 -2.32 -1.50
C ALA A 66 0.80 -2.77 -2.86
N THR A 67 0.12 -1.85 -3.54
CA THR A 67 -0.25 -1.93 -4.95
C THR A 67 -0.25 -0.53 -5.58
N GLY A 68 -0.08 -0.44 -6.90
CA GLY A 68 -0.03 0.82 -7.64
C GLY A 68 1.26 1.01 -8.44
N ILE A 69 1.74 2.26 -8.55
CA ILE A 69 3.00 2.56 -9.24
C ILE A 69 4.18 2.17 -8.34
N GLY A 70 4.81 1.04 -8.66
CA GLY A 70 5.88 0.49 -7.84
C GLY A 70 7.09 1.42 -7.62
N GLU A 71 7.43 2.27 -8.58
CA GLU A 71 8.47 3.30 -8.42
C GLU A 71 8.12 4.30 -7.31
N ASN A 72 6.83 4.58 -7.09
CA ASN A 72 6.36 5.49 -6.04
C ASN A 72 6.29 4.80 -4.67
N VAL A 73 6.19 3.47 -4.65
CA VAL A 73 6.23 2.69 -3.42
C VAL A 73 7.67 2.46 -2.96
N MET A 74 8.53 1.93 -3.83
CA MET A 74 9.88 1.49 -3.46
C MET A 74 10.82 2.64 -3.08
N ARG A 75 10.62 3.84 -3.63
CA ARG A 75 11.43 5.04 -3.31
C ARG A 75 11.39 5.42 -1.83
N TYR A 76 10.34 4.99 -1.11
CA TYR A 76 10.07 5.42 0.26
C TYR A 76 10.13 4.28 1.29
N CYS A 77 10.47 3.05 0.88
CA CYS A 77 10.36 1.86 1.75
C CYS A 77 8.99 1.82 2.45
N ALA A 78 7.92 2.03 1.69
CA ALA A 78 6.61 2.35 2.23
C ALA A 78 6.06 1.28 3.18
N THR A 79 6.09 0.00 2.80
CA THR A 79 5.54 -1.08 3.66
C THR A 79 6.36 -1.29 4.92
N PHE A 80 7.69 -1.13 4.85
CA PHE A 80 8.53 -1.10 6.05
C PHE A 80 8.12 0.03 6.99
N MET A 81 7.94 1.24 6.46
CA MET A 81 7.55 2.40 7.26
C MET A 81 6.17 2.26 7.90
N ILE A 82 5.20 1.65 7.20
CA ILE A 82 3.88 1.34 7.77
C ILE A 82 4.03 0.42 8.99
N VAL A 83 4.82 -0.65 8.87
CA VAL A 83 5.06 -1.57 10.00
C VAL A 83 5.77 -0.86 11.15
N GLU A 84 6.73 0.03 10.89
CA GLU A 84 7.40 0.81 11.95
C GLU A 84 6.48 1.84 12.62
N PHE A 85 5.48 2.38 11.92
CA PHE A 85 4.43 3.20 12.53
C PHE A 85 3.48 2.37 13.40
N MET A 86 3.11 1.16 12.97
CA MET A 86 2.37 0.22 13.82
C MET A 86 3.19 -0.18 15.05
N ARG A 87 4.51 -0.35 14.93
CA ARG A 87 5.42 -0.60 16.07
C ARG A 87 5.37 0.52 17.11
N GLN A 88 5.13 1.75 16.67
CA GLN A 88 4.96 2.92 17.54
C GLN A 88 3.54 3.03 18.12
N GLY A 89 2.67 2.04 17.85
CA GLY A 89 1.32 1.95 18.41
C GLY A 89 0.21 2.52 17.52
N MET A 90 0.51 2.98 16.30
CA MET A 90 -0.53 3.46 15.38
C MET A 90 -1.48 2.33 14.95
N ASP A 91 -2.73 2.68 14.70
CA ASP A 91 -3.66 1.79 14.03
C ASP A 91 -3.19 1.49 12.57
N PRO A 92 -3.44 0.28 12.02
CA PRO A 92 -3.04 -0.05 10.65
C PRO A 92 -3.53 0.93 9.57
N GLU A 93 -4.77 1.44 9.65
CA GLU A 93 -5.28 2.41 8.66
C GLU A 93 -4.55 3.76 8.80
N GLU A 94 -4.37 4.22 10.04
CA GLU A 94 -3.63 5.45 10.35
C GLU A 94 -2.17 5.38 9.89
N ALA A 95 -1.51 4.23 10.09
CA ALA A 95 -0.14 4.00 9.64
C ALA A 95 -0.03 4.08 8.10
N CYS A 96 -1.00 3.50 7.37
CA CYS A 96 -1.07 3.63 5.91
C CYS A 96 -1.22 5.09 5.48
N LEU A 97 -2.14 5.84 6.13
CA LEU A 97 -2.39 7.25 5.87
C LEU A 97 -1.17 8.13 6.16
N ALA A 98 -0.46 7.87 7.26
CA ALA A 98 0.74 8.61 7.64
C ALA A 98 1.85 8.49 6.59
N VAL A 99 2.03 7.28 6.02
CA VAL A 99 2.98 7.06 4.92
C VAL A 99 2.55 7.77 3.64
N ILE A 100 1.27 7.69 3.26
CA ILE A 100 0.74 8.44 2.11
C ILE A 100 1.00 9.94 2.26
N HIS A 101 0.68 10.50 3.43
CA HIS A 101 0.91 11.92 3.71
C HIS A 101 2.39 12.29 3.60
N ARG A 102 3.30 11.45 4.10
CA ARG A 102 4.75 11.67 3.97
C ARG A 102 5.20 11.67 2.50
N ILE A 103 4.70 10.73 1.69
CA ILE A 103 5.02 10.64 0.27
C ILE A 103 4.53 11.91 -0.45
N LEU A 104 3.28 12.30 -0.24
CA LEU A 104 2.67 13.48 -0.86
C LEU A 104 3.36 14.79 -0.46
N LYS A 105 3.87 14.89 0.77
CA LYS A 105 4.68 16.05 1.20
C LYS A 105 6.04 16.12 0.49
N THR A 106 6.57 14.97 0.06
CA THR A 106 7.90 14.87 -0.56
C THR A 106 7.84 15.02 -2.07
N GLU A 107 6.84 14.43 -2.72
CA GLU A 107 6.60 14.59 -4.16
C GLU A 107 6.12 16.02 -4.43
N ARG A 108 7.00 16.86 -5.00
CA ARG A 108 6.66 18.23 -5.40
C ARG A 108 5.80 18.18 -6.67
N GLY A 109 4.48 18.25 -6.56
CA GLY A 109 3.57 18.44 -7.70
C GLY A 109 2.14 17.97 -7.46
N ASP A 110 1.23 18.37 -8.35
CA ASP A 110 -0.22 18.05 -8.30
C ASP A 110 -0.56 16.63 -8.81
N GLN A 111 0.42 15.72 -8.89
CA GLN A 111 0.21 14.39 -9.47
C GLN A 111 -0.15 13.37 -8.39
N ASN A 112 -1.24 12.65 -8.62
CA ASN A 112 -1.63 11.51 -7.81
C ASN A 112 -0.54 10.42 -7.96
N PRO A 113 0.13 10.00 -6.87
CA PRO A 113 1.17 8.97 -6.95
C PRO A 113 0.62 7.56 -7.23
N SER A 114 -0.70 7.38 -7.24
CA SER A 114 -1.38 6.09 -7.48
C SER A 114 -0.77 4.95 -6.66
N ILE A 115 -0.79 5.12 -5.35
CA ILE A 115 -0.31 4.14 -4.36
C ILE A 115 -1.45 3.75 -3.43
N ASN A 116 -1.51 2.47 -3.08
CA ASN A 116 -2.46 1.96 -2.10
C ASN A 116 -1.78 0.91 -1.24
N PHE A 117 -2.21 0.84 0.01
CA PHE A 117 -1.64 -0.02 1.04
C PHE A 117 -2.74 -0.76 1.79
N VAL A 118 -2.43 -1.98 2.20
CA VAL A 118 -3.16 -2.76 3.19
C VAL A 118 -2.21 -3.10 4.33
N ALA A 119 -2.72 -3.14 5.56
CA ALA A 119 -1.94 -3.45 6.75
C ALA A 119 -2.74 -4.32 7.73
N LEU A 120 -2.02 -5.14 8.49
CA LEU A 120 -2.52 -6.07 9.49
C LEU A 120 -1.54 -6.08 10.66
N ASP A 121 -2.01 -5.92 11.89
CA ASP A 121 -1.15 -6.00 13.08
C ASP A 121 -1.28 -7.33 13.84
N LYS A 122 -0.42 -7.51 14.84
CA LYS A 122 -0.35 -8.72 15.67
C LYS A 122 -1.61 -8.97 16.52
N SER A 123 -2.44 -7.95 16.73
CA SER A 123 -3.72 -8.07 17.42
C SER A 123 -4.89 -8.43 16.49
N GLY A 124 -4.63 -8.50 15.17
CA GLY A 124 -5.66 -8.74 14.15
C GLY A 124 -6.40 -7.48 13.70
N ARG A 125 -6.01 -6.29 14.19
CA ARG A 125 -6.49 -5.04 13.61
C ARG A 125 -5.93 -4.93 12.19
N HIS A 126 -6.72 -4.37 11.30
CA HIS A 126 -6.38 -4.26 9.89
C HIS A 126 -6.99 -3.00 9.30
N GLY A 127 -6.36 -2.50 8.26
CA GLY A 127 -6.75 -1.25 7.63
C GLY A 127 -6.12 -1.10 6.25
N ALA A 128 -6.59 -0.09 5.53
CA ALA A 128 -6.09 0.20 4.20
C ALA A 128 -6.24 1.67 3.88
N ALA A 129 -5.28 2.22 3.14
CA ALA A 129 -5.37 3.58 2.63
C ALA A 129 -4.78 3.68 1.23
N GLY A 130 -5.19 4.67 0.47
CA GLY A 130 -4.78 4.81 -0.91
C GLY A 130 -5.08 6.19 -1.46
N THR A 131 -4.28 6.63 -2.43
CA THR A 131 -4.47 7.92 -3.09
C THR A 131 -5.57 7.88 -4.15
N ASN A 132 -5.91 6.69 -4.64
CA ASN A 132 -7.02 6.48 -5.56
C ASN A 132 -8.35 6.45 -4.77
N ARG A 133 -9.37 7.13 -5.29
CA ARG A 133 -10.72 7.10 -4.69
C ARG A 133 -11.30 5.68 -4.80
N GLY A 134 -11.82 5.18 -3.69
CA GLY A 134 -12.53 3.90 -3.67
C GLY A 134 -11.62 2.68 -3.76
N PHE A 135 -10.38 2.77 -3.25
CA PHE A 135 -9.54 1.58 -3.10
C PHE A 135 -10.27 0.55 -2.22
N ARG A 136 -10.49 -0.63 -2.78
CA ARG A 136 -11.18 -1.73 -2.13
C ARG A 136 -10.18 -2.81 -1.76
N TYR A 137 -10.44 -3.44 -0.62
CA TYR A 137 -9.69 -4.59 -0.14
C TYR A 137 -10.64 -5.60 0.50
N ALA A 138 -10.26 -6.87 0.46
CA ALA A 138 -11.04 -7.95 1.07
C ALA A 138 -10.45 -8.33 2.42
N VAL A 139 -11.31 -8.60 3.39
CA VAL A 139 -10.95 -9.13 4.70
C VAL A 139 -11.74 -10.40 4.93
N THR A 140 -11.04 -11.48 5.26
CA THR A 140 -11.64 -12.76 5.63
C THR A 140 -11.22 -13.13 7.05
N SER A 141 -12.21 -13.45 7.87
CA SER A 141 -12.07 -14.02 9.21
C SER A 141 -12.91 -15.31 9.31
N ALA A 142 -12.86 -16.01 10.44
CA ALA A 142 -13.47 -17.33 10.61
C ALA A 142 -15.00 -17.39 10.32
N GLY A 143 -15.71 -16.27 10.38
CA GLY A 143 -17.16 -16.21 10.14
C GLY A 143 -17.60 -15.19 9.10
N GLU A 144 -16.68 -14.44 8.50
CA GLU A 144 -17.02 -13.31 7.63
C GLU A 144 -16.00 -13.17 6.50
N SER A 145 -16.48 -12.86 5.30
CA SER A 145 -15.67 -12.35 4.21
C SER A 145 -16.34 -11.12 3.63
N VAL A 146 -15.69 -9.97 3.78
CA VAL A 146 -16.23 -8.67 3.39
C VAL A 146 -15.26 -7.91 2.52
N VAL A 147 -15.81 -7.20 1.55
CA VAL A 147 -15.08 -6.18 0.79
C VAL A 147 -15.29 -4.85 1.49
N ARG A 148 -14.19 -4.23 1.92
CA ARG A 148 -14.16 -2.90 2.51
C ARG A 148 -13.61 -1.92 1.49
N SER A 149 -14.03 -0.66 1.60
CA SER A 149 -13.40 0.45 0.88
C SER A 149 -12.73 1.38 1.88
N ASN A 150 -11.59 1.95 1.51
CA ASN A 150 -10.97 2.97 2.34
C ASN A 150 -11.81 4.25 2.41
N SER A 151 -11.58 5.04 3.45
CA SER A 151 -11.85 6.47 3.37
C SER A 151 -10.91 7.06 2.31
N ALA A 152 -11.44 7.76 1.31
CA ALA A 152 -10.60 8.32 0.26
C ALA A 152 -9.59 9.30 0.87
N TRP A 153 -8.33 9.30 0.42
CA TRP A 153 -7.35 10.34 0.81
C TRP A 153 -7.95 11.76 0.64
N SER A 154 -8.78 11.97 -0.39
CA SER A 154 -9.42 13.27 -0.68
C SER A 154 -10.46 13.73 0.35
N THR A 155 -10.84 12.90 1.33
CA THR A 155 -11.72 13.30 2.43
C THR A 155 -10.95 13.65 3.71
N ILE A 156 -9.62 13.55 3.70
CA ILE A 156 -8.77 13.88 4.83
C ILE A 156 -8.12 15.23 4.54
N ASP A 157 -8.52 16.26 5.29
CA ASP A 157 -7.89 17.57 5.25
C ASP A 157 -6.55 17.49 6.00
N PHE A 158 -5.45 17.48 5.28
CA PHE A 158 -4.10 17.50 5.88
C PHE A 158 -3.64 18.90 6.28
N GLY A 159 -4.53 19.89 6.23
CA GLY A 159 -4.24 21.27 6.55
C GLY A 159 -3.38 21.89 5.46
N SER A 160 -4.00 22.72 4.62
CA SER A 160 -3.27 23.52 3.65
C SER A 160 -2.21 24.38 4.36
N LYS A 161 -0.93 24.07 4.16
CA LYS A 161 0.15 25.04 4.24
C LYS A 161 1.01 24.90 3.00
N ARG A 162 0.71 25.80 2.06
CA ARG A 162 1.54 26.16 0.91
C ARG A 162 2.95 26.53 1.35
#